data_AF-A0A356E762-F1
#
_entry.id   AF-A0A356E762-F1
#
_cell.length_a   1.000
_cell.length_b   1.000
_cell.length_c   1.000
_cell.angle_alpha   90.00
_cell.angle_beta   90.00
_cell.angle_gamma   90.00
#
_symmetry.space_group_name_H-M   'P 1'
#
loop_
_entity.id
_entity.type
_entity.pdbx_description
1 polymer ?
#
loop_
_entity_poly.entity_id
_entity_poly.type
_entity_poly.pdbx_seq_one_letter_code
_entity_poly.pdbx_strand_id
1 'polypeptide(L)' 'MKKIPCMIIRGGTSKGVYFCKQDLPADPQQRDNVLLAIMGSGDPTQINGLGGATSLTSKVGIVSKSEQPGVDLDYLFAQ' A
#
# COMPACT_ATOMS: atom_id res chain seq x y z
N MET A 1 -9.62 7.72 15.40
CA MET A 1 -9.31 7.06 14.11
C MET A 1 -8.45 7.99 13.28
N LYS A 2 -7.23 7.57 12.91
CA LYS A 2 -6.37 8.31 11.98
C LYS A 2 -6.73 7.88 10.56
N LYS A 3 -7.01 8.82 9.67
CA LYS A 3 -7.35 8.56 8.27
C LYS A 3 -6.08 8.69 7.43
N ILE A 4 -5.90 7.80 6.45
CA ILE A 4 -4.80 7.86 5.49
C ILE A 4 -5.42 7.87 4.09
N PRO A 5 -5.15 8.88 3.25
CA PRO A 5 -5.57 8.87 1.85
C PRO A 5 -5.05 7.64 1.12
N CYS A 6 -5.90 7.00 0.32
CA CYS A 6 -5.51 5.88 -0.52
C CYS A 6 -6.34 5.81 -1.79
N MET A 7 -5.85 5.07 -2.78
CA MET A 7 -6.59 4.70 -3.97
C MET A 7 -6.63 3.18 -4.10
N ILE A 8 -7.79 2.62 -4.44
CA ILE A 8 -7.91 1.19 -4.76
C ILE A 8 -7.98 1.06 -6.27
N ILE A 9 -6.99 0.40 -6.85
CA ILE A 9 -6.80 0.36 -8.31
C ILE A 9 -6.62 -1.08 -8.76
N ARG A 10 -7.26 -1.43 -9.88
CA ARG A 10 -6.91 -2.64 -10.64
C ARG A 10 -5.67 -2.34 -11.50
N GLY A 11 -4.54 -2.96 -11.16
CA GLY A 11 -3.30 -2.91 -11.93
C GLY A 11 -3.11 -4.21 -12.70
N GLY A 12 -3.36 -4.20 -14.02
CA GLY A 12 -3.35 -5.43 -14.82
C GLY A 12 -4.37 -6.45 -14.28
N THR A 13 -3.91 -7.67 -13.97
CA THR A 13 -4.75 -8.74 -13.37
C THR A 13 -4.78 -8.72 -11.85
N SER A 14 -4.12 -7.75 -11.20
CA SER A 14 -4.11 -7.58 -9.74
C SER A 14 -4.95 -6.38 -9.28
N LYS A 15 -5.33 -6.39 -8.00
CA LYS A 15 -5.88 -5.24 -7.28
C LYS A 15 -4.91 -4.84 -6.18
N GLY A 16 -4.63 -3.55 -6.05
CA GLY A 16 -3.77 -3.03 -4.99
C GLY A 16 -4.33 -1.77 -4.34
N VAL A 17 -3.81 -1.47 -3.16
CA VAL A 17 -4.04 -0.19 -2.47
C VAL A 17 -2.80 0.68 -2.66
N TYR A 18 -3.01 1.90 -3.13
CA TYR A 18 -1.96 2.83 -3.52
C TYR A 18 -1.92 4.04 -2.60
N PHE A 19 -0.71 4.46 -2.21
CA PHE A 19 -0.45 5.55 -1.28
C PHE A 19 0.58 6.52 -1.85
N CYS A 20 0.45 7.80 -1.52
CA CYS A 20 1.57 8.73 -1.59
C CYS A 20 2.49 8.48 -0.39
N LYS A 21 3.81 8.42 -0.59
CA LYS A 21 4.80 8.16 0.47
C LYS A 21 4.67 9.11 1.66
N GLN A 22 4.34 10.38 1.40
CA GLN A 22 4.18 11.42 2.43
C GLN A 22 3.00 11.19 3.37
N ASP A 23 2.02 10.37 2.99
CA ASP A 23 0.85 10.06 3.80
C ASP A 23 1.09 8.87 4.75
N LEU A 24 2.24 8.19 4.61
CA LEU A 24 2.66 7.05 5.41
C LEU A 24 3.73 7.46 6.44
N PRO A 25 3.90 6.69 7.54
CA PRO A 25 5.02 6.86 8.44
C PRO A 25 6.37 6.77 7.70
N ALA A 26 7.32 7.63 8.07
CA ALA A 26 8.68 7.59 7.51
C ALA A 26 9.49 6.41 8.05
N ASP A 27 9.22 5.98 9.29
CA ASP A 27 9.83 4.80 9.89
C ASP A 27 9.30 3.52 9.20
N PRO A 28 10.17 2.67 8.63
CA PRO A 28 9.74 1.47 7.91
C PRO A 28 8.93 0.50 8.77
N GLN A 29 9.27 0.33 10.05
CA GLN A 29 8.58 -0.62 10.91
C GLN A 29 7.16 -0.14 11.24
N GLN A 30 6.99 1.15 11.54
CA GLN A 30 5.67 1.75 11.71
C GLN A 30 4.86 1.73 10.42
N ARG A 31 5.49 2.00 9.26
CA ARG A 31 4.84 1.90 7.96
C ARG A 31 4.31 0.49 7.74
N ASP A 32 5.12 -0.54 7.95
CA ASP A 32 4.73 -1.93 7.71
C ASP A 32 3.58 -2.34 8.63
N ASN A 33 3.59 -1.93 9.90
CA ASN A 33 2.46 -2.14 10.81
C ASN A 33 1.17 -1.46 10.32
N VAL A 34 1.27 -0.25 9.76
CA VAL A 34 0.14 0.45 9.14
C VAL A 34 -0.36 -0.30 7.92
N LEU A 35 0.52 -0.78 7.05
CA LEU A 35 0.14 -1.53 5.85
C LEU A 35 -0.54 -2.85 6.21
N LEU A 36 -0.02 -3.59 7.19
CA LEU A 36 -0.65 -4.82 7.69
C LEU A 36 -2.07 -4.54 8.20
N ALA A 37 -2.25 -3.49 8.99
CA ALA A 37 -3.56 -3.10 9.50
C ALA A 37 -4.53 -2.68 8.38
N ILE A 38 -4.07 -1.89 7.41
CA ILE A 38 -4.87 -1.46 6.24
C ILE A 38 -5.31 -2.66 5.42
N MET A 39 -4.42 -3.64 5.22
CA MET A 39 -4.71 -4.82 4.41
C MET A 39 -5.52 -5.86 5.17
N GLY A 40 -5.69 -5.73 6.49
CA GLY A 40 -6.35 -6.76 7.32
C GLY A 40 -5.50 -8.02 7.48
N SER A 41 -4.18 -7.89 7.35
CA SER A 41 -3.24 -9.02 7.41
C SER A 41 -3.19 -9.67 8.79
N GLY A 42 -2.96 -10.98 8.81
CA GLY A 42 -3.07 -11.81 10.03
C GLY A 42 -4.44 -12.49 10.19
N ASP A 43 -5.45 -12.02 9.45
CA ASP A 43 -6.73 -12.69 9.27
C ASP A 43 -6.77 -13.34 7.86
N PRO A 44 -7.01 -14.66 7.74
CA PRO A 44 -7.14 -15.35 6.46
C PRO A 44 -8.21 -14.76 5.53
N THR A 45 -9.22 -14.09 6.09
CA THR A 45 -10.31 -13.47 5.33
C THR A 45 -10.09 -11.98 5.05
N GLN A 46 -9.11 -11.36 5.73
CA GLN A 46 -8.85 -9.92 5.67
C GLN A 46 -10.10 -9.06 5.91
N ILE A 47 -11.08 -9.54 6.70
CA ILE A 47 -12.42 -8.92 6.77
C ILE A 47 -12.42 -7.52 7.36
N ASN A 48 -11.40 -7.21 8.18
CA ASN A 48 -11.21 -5.90 8.80
C ASN A 48 -10.16 -5.04 8.07
N GLY A 49 -10.00 -5.23 6.76
CA GLY A 49 -9.08 -4.48 5.92
C GLY A 49 -9.54 -4.35 4.46
N LEU A 50 -8.65 -3.83 3.61
CA LEU A 50 -8.90 -3.62 2.19
C LEU A 50 -8.38 -4.76 1.30
N GLY A 51 -7.66 -5.72 1.88
CA GLY A 51 -7.22 -6.92 1.20
C GLY A 51 -8.39 -7.78 0.74
N GLY A 52 -8.19 -8.58 -0.32
CA GLY A 52 -9.22 -9.46 -0.88
C GLY A 52 -8.98 -10.95 -0.59
N ALA A 53 -8.26 -11.28 0.48
CA ALA A 53 -7.92 -12.64 0.92
C ALA A 53 -7.16 -13.50 -0.11
N THR A 54 -6.58 -12.87 -1.13
CA THR A 54 -5.76 -13.54 -2.15
C THR A 54 -4.50 -12.73 -2.45
N SER A 55 -3.42 -13.40 -2.88
CA SER A 55 -2.16 -12.73 -3.23
C SER A 55 -2.30 -11.71 -4.37
N LEU A 56 -3.28 -11.90 -5.26
CA LEU A 56 -3.57 -10.96 -6.36
C LEU A 56 -4.32 -9.71 -5.92
N THR A 57 -4.91 -9.71 -4.73
CA THR A 57 -5.73 -8.62 -4.19
C THR A 57 -5.25 -8.09 -2.84
N SER A 58 -4.09 -8.57 -2.38
CA SER A 58 -3.39 -8.11 -1.18
C SER A 58 -2.04 -7.53 -1.56
N LYS A 59 -2.04 -6.38 -2.26
CA LYS A 59 -0.83 -5.71 -2.76
C LYS A 59 -0.85 -4.23 -2.41
N VAL A 60 0.32 -3.66 -2.17
CA VAL A 60 0.48 -2.23 -1.90
C VAL A 60 1.45 -1.60 -2.90
N GLY A 61 1.09 -0.42 -3.39
CA GLY A 61 1.97 0.46 -4.14
C GLY A 61 2.19 1.78 -3.40
N ILE A 62 3.44 2.20 -3.24
CA ILE A 62 3.79 3.48 -2.61
C ILE A 62 4.52 4.33 -3.63
N VAL A 63 3.99 5.54 -3.88
CA VAL A 63 4.47 6.45 -4.91
C VAL A 63 5.01 7.73 -4.28
N SER A 64 6.13 8.25 -4.80
CA SER A 64 6.61 9.60 -4.52
C SER A 64 7.22 10.23 -5.77
N LYS A 65 7.40 11.56 -5.78
CA LYS A 65 8.31 12.17 -6.75
C LYS A 65 9.71 11.60 -6.56
N SER A 66 10.39 11.30 -7.66
CA SER A 66 11.78 10.84 -7.59
C SER A 66 12.73 12.03 -7.41
N GLU A 67 13.84 11.79 -6.74
CA GLU A 67 14.98 12.71 -6.69
C GLU A 67 16.01 12.41 -7.80
N GLN A 68 15.83 11.31 -8.55
CA GLN A 68 16.76 10.92 -9.61
C GLN A 68 16.53 11.74 -10.89
N PRO A 69 17.56 12.39 -11.46
CA PRO A 69 17.42 13.12 -12.71
C PRO A 69 16.88 12.25 -13.85
N GLY A 70 15.82 12.70 -14.50
CA GLY A 70 15.17 11.98 -15.61
C GLY A 70 14.17 10.90 -15.18
N VAL A 71 13.93 10.72 -13.87
CA VAL A 71 12.89 9.85 -13.34
C VAL A 71 11.80 10.71 -12.70
N ASP A 72 10.55 10.55 -13.13
CA ASP A 72 9.46 11.37 -12.59
C ASP A 72 9.02 10.91 -11.19
N LEU A 73 9.01 9.60 -10.96
CA LEU A 73 8.42 8.98 -9.78
C LEU A 73 9.24 7.79 -9.29
N ASP A 74 9.30 7.63 -7.96
CA ASP A 74 9.70 6.40 -7.31
C ASP A 74 8.46 5.56 -7.01
N TYR A 75 8.58 4.25 -7.22
CA TYR A 75 7.54 3.28 -6.90
C TYR A 75 8.10 2.15 -6.06
N LEU A 76 7.56 1.99 -4.85
CA LEU A 76 7.87 0.87 -3.96
C LEU A 76 6.68 -0.10 -3.91
N PHE A 77 6.93 -1.36 -4.21
CA PHE A 77 5.97 -2.46 -4.12
C PHE A 77 6.10 -3.20 -2.78
N ALA A 78 4.97 -3.59 -2.19
CA ALA A 78 4.91 -4.49 -1.03
C ALA A 78 3.81 -5.55 -1.19
N GLN A 79 4.09 -6.75 -0.67
CA GLN A 79 3.25 -7.95 -0.75
C GLN A 79 3.02 -8.56 0.63
#